data_AF-A0A846SFM0-F1
#
_entry.id   AF-A0A846SFM0-F1
#
_cell.length_a   1.000
_cell.length_b   1.000
_cell.length_c   1.000
_cell.angle_alpha   90.00
_cell.angle_beta   90.00
_cell.angle_gamma   90.00
#
_symmetry.space_group_name_H-M   'P 1'
#
loop_
_entity.id
_entity.type
_entity.pdbx_description
1 polymer ?
#
loop_
_entity_poly.entity_id
_entity_poly.type
_entity_poly.pdbx_seq_one_letter_code
_entity_poly.pdbx_strand_id
1 'polypeptide(L)'
;MLSLVVLGAWVLVPTLGTFIDQRQKIAALEASVQVSEDEITALIAERERWNDPAYITTQARERLYYVKPGEVVYLIDNDLDPSALPREQAPVSDTLEEKPSDWMPQLLRTLVATGLSGTATTAP
;
A
#
# COMPACT_ATOMS: atom_id res chain seq x y z
N MET A 1 57.71 28.82 29.72
CA MET A 1 56.51 28.97 28.86
C MET A 1 56.15 27.66 28.19
N LEU A 2 57.05 27.03 27.40
CA LEU A 2 56.76 25.77 26.70
C LEU A 2 56.30 24.61 27.63
N SER A 3 56.94 24.45 28.79
CA SER A 3 56.58 23.38 29.75
C SER A 3 55.16 23.50 30.33
N LEU A 4 54.64 24.72 30.50
CA LEU A 4 53.27 24.95 30.95
C LEU A 4 52.25 24.55 29.89
N VAL A 5 52.57 24.79 28.61
CA VAL A 5 51.72 24.38 27.49
C VAL A 5 51.66 22.86 27.39
N VAL A 6 52.80 22.17 27.55
CA VAL A 6 52.86 20.70 27.51
C VAL A 6 52.10 20.07 28.67
N LEU A 7 52.25 20.59 29.89
CA LEU A 7 51.48 20.14 31.05
C LEU A 7 49.97 20.39 30.88
N GLY A 8 49.60 21.57 30.37
CA GLY A 8 48.21 21.89 30.06
C GLY A 8 47.61 20.91 29.04
N ALA A 9 48.34 20.63 27.96
CA ALA A 9 47.92 19.66 26.95
C ALA A 9 47.80 18.23 27.51
N TRP A 10 48.73 17.80 28.35
CA TRP A 10 48.71 16.48 28.99
C TRP A 10 47.44 16.28 29.85
N VAL A 11 47.01 17.31 30.58
CA VAL A 11 45.81 17.26 31.41
C VAL A 11 44.53 17.35 30.56
N LEU A 12 44.52 18.14 29.49
CA LEU A 12 43.32 18.38 28.70
C LEU A 12 42.95 17.22 27.77
N VAL A 13 43.94 16.55 27.18
CA VAL A 13 43.71 15.49 26.17
C VAL A 13 42.81 14.36 26.69
N PRO A 14 43.02 13.80 27.90
CA PRO A 14 42.11 12.78 28.46
C PRO A 14 40.68 13.30 28.65
N THR A 15 40.52 14.56 29.08
CA THR A 15 39.20 15.14 29.39
C THR A 15 38.35 15.35 28.13
N LEU A 16 38.98 15.76 27.02
CA LEU A 16 38.31 15.93 25.73
C LEU A 16 37.76 14.59 25.20
N GLY A 17 38.54 13.52 25.30
CA GLY A 17 38.10 12.18 24.92
C GLY A 17 36.88 11.71 25.72
N THR A 18 36.90 11.89 27.05
CA THR A 18 35.77 11.52 27.91
C THR A 18 34.51 12.32 27.62
N PHE A 19 34.63 13.61 27.31
CA PHE A 19 33.49 14.46 26.98
C PHE A 19 32.82 14.02 25.68
N ILE A 20 33.61 13.71 24.65
CA ILE A 20 33.08 13.21 23.36
C ILE A 20 32.36 11.86 23.56
N ASP A 21 32.98 10.93 24.30
CA ASP A 21 32.37 9.63 24.63
C ASP A 21 31.04 9.80 25.40
N GLN A 22 31.00 10.70 26.38
CA GLN A 22 29.76 11.02 27.10
C GLN A 22 28.68 11.59 26.18
N ARG A 23 29.03 12.50 25.26
CA ARG A 23 28.09 13.06 24.28
C ARG A 23 27.55 11.98 23.34
N GLN A 24 28.39 11.06 22.89
CA GLN A 24 27.96 9.93 22.07
C GLN A 24 27.01 9.00 22.84
N LYS A 25 27.32 8.69 24.10
CA LYS A 25 26.45 7.88 24.97
C LYS A 25 25.08 8.53 25.19
N ILE A 26 25.05 9.84 25.45
CA ILE A 26 23.78 10.59 25.62
C ILE A 26 22.98 10.52 24.31
N ALA A 27 23.60 10.81 23.17
CA ALA A 27 22.92 10.76 21.88
C ALA A 27 22.38 9.34 21.56
N ALA A 28 23.14 8.29 21.88
CA ALA A 28 22.70 6.92 21.70
C ALA A 28 21.52 6.55 22.63
N LEU A 29 21.55 7.00 23.88
CA LEU A 29 20.46 6.79 24.84
C LEU A 29 19.20 7.55 24.42
N GLU A 30 19.31 8.81 24.01
CA GLU A 30 18.19 9.61 23.50
C GLU A 30 17.54 8.92 22.28
N ALA A 31 18.37 8.43 21.34
CA ALA A 31 17.87 7.66 20.20
C ALA A 31 17.14 6.37 20.64
N SER A 32 17.65 5.65 21.64
CA SER A 32 16.99 4.45 22.16
C SER A 32 15.65 4.74 22.83
N VAL A 33 15.54 5.86 23.55
CA VAL A 33 14.28 6.32 24.15
C VAL A 33 13.28 6.66 23.06
N GLN A 34 13.69 7.41 22.05
CA GLN A 34 12.82 7.77 20.93
C GLN A 34 12.26 6.54 20.22
N VAL A 35 13.11 5.55 19.90
CA VAL A 35 12.66 4.29 19.28
C VAL A 35 11.64 3.57 20.16
N SER A 36 11.87 3.54 21.48
CA SER A 36 10.94 2.90 22.41
C SER A 36 9.61 3.64 22.50
N GLU A 37 9.62 4.98 22.49
CA GLU A 37 8.42 5.81 22.49
C GLU A 37 7.60 5.63 21.21
N ASP A 38 8.27 5.53 20.06
CA ASP A 38 7.64 5.26 18.77
C ASP A 38 6.98 3.87 18.76
N GLU A 39 7.66 2.85 19.30
CA GLU A 39 7.12 1.50 19.43
C GLU A 39 5.90 1.46 20.36
N ILE A 40 5.98 2.13 21.51
CA ILE A 40 4.83 2.26 22.44
C ILE A 40 3.65 2.92 21.74
N THR A 41 3.90 3.99 20.96
CA THR A 41 2.86 4.71 20.23
C THR A 41 2.19 3.81 19.18
N ALA A 42 2.99 3.04 18.43
CA ALA A 42 2.48 2.06 17.48
C ALA A 42 1.63 0.97 18.15
N LEU A 43 2.11 0.42 19.27
CA LEU A 43 1.40 -0.60 20.04
C LEU A 43 0.09 -0.10 20.63
N ILE A 44 0.06 1.16 21.11
CA ILE A 44 -1.18 1.79 21.60
C ILE A 44 -2.18 1.94 20.45
N ALA A 45 -1.72 2.41 19.29
CA ALA A 45 -2.57 2.55 18.11
C ALA A 45 -3.12 1.20 17.63
N GLU A 46 -2.30 0.14 17.67
CA GLU A 46 -2.74 -1.21 17.35
C GLU A 46 -3.77 -1.72 18.37
N ARG A 47 -3.49 -1.60 19.67
CA ARG A 47 -4.45 -1.97 20.72
C ARG A 47 -5.79 -1.27 20.54
N GLU A 48 -5.79 0.01 20.19
CA GLU A 48 -7.03 0.75 19.97
C GLU A 48 -7.82 0.23 18.76
N ARG A 49 -7.15 -0.21 17.69
CA ARG A 49 -7.82 -0.89 16.57
C ARG A 49 -8.43 -2.22 17.01
N TRP A 50 -7.74 -2.99 17.83
CA TRP A 50 -8.26 -4.25 18.37
C TRP A 50 -9.43 -4.04 19.34
N ASN A 51 -9.63 -2.85 19.90
CA ASN A 51 -10.81 -2.55 20.71
C ASN A 51 -12.10 -2.36 19.89
N ASP A 52 -12.00 -2.15 18.57
CA ASP A 52 -13.16 -2.02 17.69
C ASP A 52 -13.70 -3.40 17.28
N PRO A 53 -14.95 -3.77 17.66
CA PRO A 53 -15.56 -5.03 17.26
C PRO A 53 -15.62 -5.23 15.74
N ALA A 54 -15.78 -4.15 14.96
CA ALA A 54 -15.80 -4.25 13.50
C ALA A 54 -14.44 -4.74 12.97
N TYR A 55 -13.34 -4.17 13.48
CA TYR A 55 -11.99 -4.58 13.12
C TYR A 55 -11.73 -6.06 13.44
N ILE A 56 -12.10 -6.52 14.63
CA ILE A 56 -11.99 -7.94 15.01
C ILE A 56 -12.77 -8.82 14.04
N THR A 57 -14.03 -8.48 13.73
CA THR A 57 -14.85 -9.32 12.85
C THR A 57 -14.29 -9.40 11.43
N THR A 58 -13.74 -8.29 10.90
CA THR A 58 -13.08 -8.27 9.59
C THR A 58 -11.83 -9.13 9.61
N GLN A 59 -10.94 -8.96 10.60
CA GLN A 59 -9.72 -9.77 10.71
C GLN A 59 -10.02 -11.28 10.88
N ALA A 60 -11.02 -11.62 11.68
CA ALA A 60 -11.44 -13.01 11.86
C ALA A 60 -12.02 -13.61 10.58
N ARG A 61 -12.78 -12.83 9.79
CA ARG A 61 -13.33 -13.29 8.50
C ARG A 61 -12.24 -13.46 7.45
N GLU A 62 -11.31 -12.51 7.34
CA GLU A 62 -10.24 -12.55 6.33
C GLU A 62 -9.22 -13.65 6.61
N ARG A 63 -8.81 -13.83 7.88
CA ARG A 63 -7.73 -14.75 8.24
C ARG A 63 -8.20 -16.13 8.67
N LEU A 64 -9.34 -16.22 9.35
CA LEU A 64 -9.83 -17.45 9.96
C LEU A 64 -11.13 -17.95 9.31
N TYR A 65 -11.64 -17.24 8.29
CA TYR A 65 -12.90 -17.56 7.61
C TYR A 65 -14.10 -17.67 8.56
N TYR A 66 -14.06 -16.93 9.69
CA TYR A 66 -15.16 -16.91 10.64
C TYR A 66 -16.35 -16.11 10.13
N VAL A 67 -17.54 -16.57 10.50
CA VAL A 67 -18.81 -15.95 10.14
C VAL A 67 -19.79 -15.92 11.27
N LYS A 68 -20.76 -15.01 11.16
CA LYS A 68 -21.86 -14.94 12.12
C LYS A 68 -22.82 -16.12 11.91
N PRO A 69 -23.49 -16.59 12.97
CA PRO A 69 -24.54 -17.58 12.84
C PRO A 69 -25.59 -17.15 11.80
N GLY A 70 -25.87 -18.01 10.82
CA GLY A 70 -26.83 -17.75 9.75
C GLY A 70 -26.28 -17.13 8.45
N GLU A 71 -24.99 -16.76 8.41
CA GLU A 71 -24.32 -16.35 7.16
C GLU A 71 -23.88 -17.58 6.34
N VAL A 72 -24.04 -17.52 5.01
CA VAL A 72 -23.57 -18.55 4.07
C VAL A 72 -22.34 -18.00 3.34
N VAL A 73 -21.20 -18.69 3.46
CA VAL A 73 -19.93 -18.31 2.81
C VAL A 73 -19.75 -19.11 1.53
N TYR A 74 -19.33 -18.44 0.46
CA TYR A 74 -18.85 -19.09 -0.75
C TYR A 74 -17.33 -18.96 -0.79
N LEU A 75 -16.61 -20.09 -0.73
CA LEU A 75 -15.19 -20.15 -1.02
C LEU A 75 -15.03 -20.53 -2.50
N ILE A 76 -14.42 -19.64 -3.27
CA ILE A 76 -14.09 -19.92 -4.67
C ILE A 76 -12.71 -20.55 -4.66
N ASP A 77 -12.66 -21.88 -4.72
CA ASP A 77 -11.43 -22.59 -5.03
C ASP A 77 -11.26 -22.62 -6.56
N ASN A 78 -10.15 -22.11 -7.05
CA ASN A 78 -9.90 -22.00 -8.48
C ASN A 78 -9.24 -23.28 -9.01
N ASP A 79 -9.89 -24.43 -8.75
CA ASP A 79 -9.52 -25.76 -9.27
C ASP A 79 -9.98 -25.93 -10.74
N LEU A 80 -9.94 -24.84 -11.50
CA LEU A 80 -10.15 -24.91 -12.93
C LEU A 80 -8.88 -25.48 -13.56
N ASP A 81 -9.04 -26.44 -14.46
CA ASP A 81 -7.96 -26.89 -15.34
C ASP A 81 -7.29 -25.64 -15.96
N PRO A 82 -5.95 -25.54 -15.99
CA PRO A 82 -5.26 -24.41 -16.61
C PRO A 82 -5.72 -24.12 -18.06
N SER A 83 -6.25 -25.12 -18.76
CA SER A 83 -6.86 -24.98 -20.08
C SER A 83 -8.24 -24.30 -20.09
N ALA A 84 -8.95 -24.30 -18.96
CA ALA A 84 -10.23 -23.65 -18.74
C ALA A 84 -10.09 -22.22 -18.16
N LEU A 85 -8.91 -21.85 -17.67
CA LEU A 85 -8.61 -20.47 -17.30
C LEU A 85 -8.67 -19.59 -18.56
N PRO A 86 -9.32 -18.41 -18.51
CA PRO A 86 -9.20 -17.43 -19.58
C PRO A 86 -7.72 -17.19 -19.84
N ARG A 87 -7.27 -17.37 -21.09
CA ARG A 87 -5.87 -17.12 -21.44
C ARG A 87 -5.52 -15.70 -20.99
N GLU A 88 -4.47 -15.56 -20.18
CA GLU A 88 -3.87 -14.27 -19.92
C GLU A 88 -3.69 -13.56 -21.26
N GLN A 89 -4.08 -12.29 -21.28
CA GLN A 89 -4.03 -11.46 -22.48
C GLN A 89 -2.66 -11.66 -23.11
N ALA A 90 -2.64 -12.17 -24.34
CA ALA A 90 -1.40 -12.39 -25.08
C ALA A 90 -0.56 -11.12 -24.99
N PRO A 91 0.78 -11.21 -24.87
CA PRO A 91 1.64 -10.04 -24.76
C PRO A 91 1.23 -9.04 -25.83
N VAL A 92 0.88 -7.84 -25.39
CA VAL A 92 0.47 -6.75 -26.28
C VAL A 92 1.60 -6.58 -27.27
N SER A 93 1.33 -6.85 -28.54
CA SER A 93 2.36 -6.78 -29.58
C SER A 93 2.89 -5.35 -29.68
N ASP A 94 4.21 -5.19 -29.73
CA ASP A 94 4.86 -3.89 -29.95
C ASP A 94 4.53 -3.31 -31.34
N THR A 95 3.95 -4.11 -32.22
CA THR A 95 3.40 -3.67 -33.50
C THR A 95 1.99 -3.12 -33.29
N LEU A 96 1.87 -1.80 -33.39
CA LEU A 96 0.57 -1.14 -33.52
C LEU A 96 -0.04 -1.48 -34.88
N GLU A 97 -1.00 -2.41 -34.91
CA GLU A 97 -1.92 -2.52 -36.04
C GLU A 97 -2.90 -1.34 -35.97
N GLU A 98 -2.63 -0.29 -36.74
CA GLU A 98 -3.55 0.83 -36.89
C GLU A 98 -4.79 0.36 -37.66
N LYS A 99 -5.77 -0.15 -36.92
CA LYS A 99 -7.11 -0.40 -37.46
C LYS A 99 -7.74 0.97 -37.76
N PRO A 100 -8.13 1.28 -39.00
CA PRO A 100 -8.84 2.52 -39.29
C PRO A 100 -10.11 2.55 -38.45
N SER A 101 -10.13 3.42 -37.44
CA SER A 101 -11.30 3.59 -36.59
C SER A 101 -12.19 4.65 -37.22
N ASP A 102 -13.14 4.22 -38.04
CA ASP A 102 -14.16 5.09 -38.65
C ASP A 102 -15.26 5.47 -37.65
N TRP A 103 -14.91 5.69 -36.38
CA TRP A 103 -15.87 5.92 -35.30
C TRP A 103 -16.70 7.18 -35.54
N MET A 104 -16.11 8.23 -36.12
CA MET A 104 -16.79 9.49 -36.38
C MET A 104 -17.82 9.34 -37.52
N PRO A 105 -17.47 8.82 -38.72
CA PRO A 105 -18.46 8.49 -39.75
C PRO A 105 -19.52 7.49 -39.28
N GLN A 106 -19.18 6.54 -38.41
CA GLN A 106 -20.10 5.52 -37.92
C GLN A 106 -21.07 6.09 -36.88
N LEU A 107 -20.60 6.95 -35.98
CA LEU A 107 -21.45 7.69 -35.05
C LEU A 107 -22.46 8.57 -35.80
N LEU A 108 -22.00 9.32 -36.81
CA LEU A 108 -22.86 10.17 -37.63
C LEU A 108 -23.90 9.35 -38.40
N ARG A 109 -23.50 8.22 -38.98
CA ARG A 109 -24.43 7.28 -39.63
C ARG A 109 -25.48 6.74 -38.66
N THR A 110 -25.08 6.43 -37.43
CA THR A 110 -26.00 5.88 -36.42
C THR A 110 -27.01 6.94 -35.98
N LEU A 111 -26.57 8.17 -35.69
CA LEU A 111 -27.45 9.30 -35.36
C LEU A 111 -28.44 9.62 -36.48
N VAL A 112 -27.97 9.65 -37.73
CA VAL A 112 -28.83 9.90 -38.90
C VAL A 112 -29.78 8.73 -39.15
N ALA A 113 -29.31 7.49 -39.05
CA ALA A 113 -30.14 6.30 -39.23
C ALA A 113 -31.24 6.20 -38.17
N THR A 114 -30.94 6.52 -36.91
CA THR A 114 -31.93 6.55 -35.82
C THR A 114 -32.89 7.74 -35.95
N GLY A 115 -32.43 8.89 -36.46
CA GLY A 115 -33.29 10.04 -36.72
C GLY A 115 -34.23 9.84 -37.91
N LEU A 116 -33.82 9.03 -38.90
CA LEU A 116 -34.60 8.71 -40.10
C LEU A 116 -35.35 7.38 -40.01
N SER A 117 -35.09 6.56 -38.98
CA SER A 117 -35.86 5.34 -38.73
C SER A 117 -37.27 5.76 -38.33
N GLY A 118 -38.17 5.80 -39.32
CA GLY A 118 -39.58 6.04 -39.10
C GLY A 118 -40.08 5.06 -38.05
N THR A 119 -40.74 5.59 -37.02
CA THR A 119 -41.46 4.78 -36.05
C THR A 119 -42.49 3.97 -36.83
N ALA A 120 -42.22 2.68 -37.05
CA ALA A 120 -43.23 1.73 -37.48
C ALA A 120 -44.20 1.55 -36.30
N THR A 121 -45.07 2.53 -36.09
CA THR A 121 -46.30 2.35 -35.31
C THR A 121 -47.13 1.36 -36.10
N THR A 122 -47.06 0.09 -35.69
CA THR A 122 -48.13 -0.86 -35.95
C THR A 122 -49.34 -0.36 -35.16
N ALA A 123 -50.30 0.26 -35.86
CA ALA A 123 -51.61 0.59 -35.31
C ALA A 123 -52.48 -0.69 -35.25
N PRO A 124 -53.53 -0.72 -34.40
CA PRO A 124 -54.04 -1.89 -33.69
C PRO A 124 -54.72 -2.97 -34.55
#